data_AF-A0A193FX55-F1
#
_entry.id   AF-A0A193FX55-F1
#
_cell.length_a   1.000
_cell.length_b   1.000
_cell.length_c   1.000
_cell.angle_alpha   90.00
_cell.angle_beta   90.00
_cell.angle_gamma   90.00
#
_symmetry.space_group_name_H-M   'P 1'
#
loop_
_entity.id
_entity.type
_entity.pdbx_description
1 polymer ?
#
loop_
_entity_poly.entity_id
_entity_poly.type
_entity_poly.pdbx_seq_one_letter_code
_entity_poly.pdbx_strand_id
1 'polypeptide(L)' 'MPGSNVNARVNKHRAALRMAGLRPVQIWVPDTRRPNFAEECRRQSVLASRDDSRDDDMQRLMDQAVSEVDGWDA' A
#
# COMPACT_ATOMS: atom_id res chain seq x y z
N MET A 1 -11.32 17.07 26.22
CA MET A 1 -11.74 16.76 24.83
C MET A 1 -11.36 15.33 24.53
N PRO A 2 -12.29 14.39 24.33
CA PRO A 2 -11.90 13.03 24.00
C PRO A 2 -11.39 13.05 22.56
N GLY A 3 -10.09 12.82 22.38
CA GLY A 3 -9.47 12.67 21.07
C GLY A 3 -10.26 11.63 20.27
N SER A 4 -10.56 11.94 19.01
CA SER A 4 -11.37 11.08 18.15
C SER A 4 -10.91 9.62 18.28
N ASN A 5 -11.77 8.77 18.83
CA ASN A 5 -11.45 7.37 19.08
C ASN A 5 -10.90 6.76 17.77
N VAL A 6 -9.76 6.08 17.82
CA VAL A 6 -9.11 5.47 16.63
C VAL A 6 -10.12 4.68 15.80
N ASN A 7 -11.08 4.02 16.44
CA ASN A 7 -12.17 3.30 15.78
C ASN A 7 -13.05 4.20 14.91
N ALA A 8 -13.40 5.40 15.37
CA ALA A 8 -14.18 6.37 14.59
C ALA A 8 -13.42 6.82 13.35
N ARG A 9 -12.10 7.06 13.46
CA ARG A 9 -11.25 7.43 12.32
C ARG A 9 -11.12 6.30 11.30
N VAL A 10 -10.90 5.06 11.77
CA VAL A 10 -10.83 3.87 10.91
C VAL A 10 -12.17 3.63 10.20
N ASN A 11 -13.30 3.79 10.90
CA ASN A 11 -14.63 3.64 10.30
C ASN A 11 -14.90 4.69 9.23
N LYS A 12 -14.60 5.97 9.49
CA LYS A 12 -14.74 7.04 8.49
C LYS A 12 -13.89 6.76 7.24
N HIS A 13 -12.64 6.34 7.43
CA HIS A 13 -11.75 6.01 6.31
C HIS A 13 -12.26 4.83 5.48
N ARG A 14 -12.69 3.74 6.13
CA ARG A 14 -13.27 2.57 5.43
C ARG A 14 -14.56 2.93 4.69
N ALA A 15 -15.39 3.84 5.22
CA ALA A 15 -16.59 4.31 4.54
C ALA A 15 -16.26 5.05 3.24
N ALA A 16 -15.26 5.93 3.27
CA ALA A 16 -14.78 6.64 2.08
C ALA A 16 -14.25 5.67 1.00
N LEU A 17 -13.43 4.67 1.39
CA LEU A 17 -12.92 3.67 0.45
C LEU A 17 -14.05 2.84 -0.19
N ARG A 18 -15.09 2.49 0.57
CA ARG A 18 -16.27 1.79 0.01
C ARG A 18 -17.04 2.66 -0.98
N MET A 19 -17.20 3.96 -0.72
CA MET A 19 -17.84 4.88 -1.67
C MET A 19 -17.02 5.04 -2.96
N ALA A 20 -15.70 4.94 -2.87
CA ALA A 20 -14.79 4.89 -4.02
C ALA A 20 -14.78 3.53 -4.75
N GLY A 21 -15.67 2.59 -4.39
CA GLY A 21 -15.80 1.28 -5.04
C GLY A 21 -14.80 0.23 -4.56
N LEU A 22 -14.00 0.50 -3.53
CA LEU A 22 -13.00 -0.43 -3.02
C LEU A 22 -13.59 -1.39 -2.00
N ARG A 23 -13.20 -2.67 -2.08
CA ARG A 23 -13.57 -3.70 -1.11
C ARG A 23 -12.42 -3.95 -0.14
N PRO A 24 -12.65 -3.89 1.19
CA PRO A 24 -11.61 -4.25 2.16
C PRO A 24 -11.30 -5.75 2.07
N VAL A 25 -10.02 -6.09 1.98
CA VAL A 25 -9.52 -7.46 2.07
C VAL A 25 -8.72 -7.60 3.37
N GLN A 26 -8.98 -8.67 4.13
CA GLN A 26 -8.17 -9.03 5.29
C GLN A 26 -7.21 -10.14 4.87
N ILE A 27 -5.93 -9.87 5.02
CA ILE A 27 -4.85 -10.83 4.80
C ILE A 27 -4.01 -10.95 6.06
N TRP A 28 -3.45 -12.13 6.28
CA TRP A 28 -2.47 -12.35 7.34
C TRP A 28 -1.09 -11.96 6.83
N VAL A 29 -0.43 -11.06 7.55
CA VAL A 29 0.95 -10.63 7.27
C VAL A 29 1.89 -11.13 8.37
N PRO A 30 3.19 -11.28 8.11
CA PRO A 30 4.16 -11.59 9.15
C PRO A 30 4.10 -10.58 10.31
N ASP A 31 4.29 -11.07 11.54
CA ASP A 31 4.32 -10.18 12.71
C ASP A 31 5.48 -9.19 12.60
N THR A 32 5.13 -7.91 12.51
CA THR A 32 6.06 -6.80 12.28
C THR A 32 6.99 -6.51 13.46
N ARG A 33 6.71 -7.11 14.63
CA ARG A 33 7.51 -6.96 15.86
C ARG A 33 8.62 -7.99 15.97
N ARG A 34 8.71 -8.95 15.05
CA ARG A 34 9.79 -9.94 15.04
C ARG A 34 11.11 -9.23 14.73
N PRO A 35 12.23 -9.58 15.41
CA PRO A 35 13.52 -8.92 15.21
C PRO A 35 14.00 -8.95 13.74
N ASN A 36 13.61 -9.97 12.98
CA ASN A 36 14.04 -10.16 11.59
C ASN A 36 12.99 -9.66 10.57
N PHE A 37 11.96 -8.93 11.00
CA PHE A 37 10.92 -8.44 10.08
C PHE A 37 11.50 -7.52 9.00
N ALA A 38 12.45 -6.65 9.37
CA ALA A 38 13.10 -5.77 8.41
C ALA A 38 13.89 -6.52 7.33
N GLU A 39 14.50 -7.66 7.68
CA GLU A 39 15.22 -8.52 6.73
C GLU A 39 14.25 -9.22 5.78
N GLU A 40 13.12 -9.72 6.30
CA GLU A 40 12.08 -10.33 5.48
C GLU A 40 11.42 -9.32 4.54
N CYS A 41 11.15 -8.10 5.02
CA CYS A 41 10.69 -7.00 4.16
C CYS A 41 11.68 -6.75 3.02
N ARG A 42 12.98 -6.61 3.34
CA ARG A 42 14.02 -6.39 2.32
C ARG A 42 14.04 -7.54 1.30
N ARG A 43 14.00 -8.79 1.77
CA ARG A 43 14.03 -9.98 0.91
C ARG A 43 12.82 -10.01 -0.03
N GLN A 44 11.63 -9.73 0.48
CA GLN A 44 10.39 -9.72 -0.30
C GLN A 44 10.34 -8.55 -1.29
N SER A 45 10.79 -7.36 -0.89
CA SER A 45 10.88 -6.21 -1.81
C SER A 45 11.81 -6.50 -2.99
N VAL A 46 12.95 -7.14 -2.75
CA VAL A 46 13.87 -7.55 -3.84
C VAL A 46 13.26 -8.60 -4.76
N LEU A 47 12.45 -9.52 -4.24
CA LEU A 47 11.75 -10.51 -5.08
C LEU A 47 10.69 -9.84 -5.94
N ALA A 48 9.85 -9.00 -5.33
CA ALA A 48 8.82 -8.25 -6.05
C ALA A 48 9.43 -7.37 -7.15
N SER A 49 10.51 -6.63 -6.86
CA SER A 49 11.17 -5.78 -7.88
C SER A 49 11.80 -6.56 -9.02
N ARG A 50 12.27 -7.80 -8.76
CA ARG A 50 12.84 -8.65 -9.82
C ARG A 50 11.76 -9.19 -10.74
N ASP A 51 10.61 -9.58 -10.20
CA ASP A 51 9.48 -10.02 -11.01
C ASP A 51 8.91 -8.84 -11.81
N ASP A 52 8.84 -7.65 -11.21
CA ASP A 52 8.41 -6.41 -11.87
C ASP A 52 9.31 -6.04 -13.07
N SER A 53 10.64 -6.21 -12.94
CA SER A 53 11.58 -5.95 -14.04
C SER A 53 11.43 -6.86 -15.28
N ARG A 54 10.56 -7.87 -15.22
CA ARG A 54 10.24 -8.77 -16.34
C ARG A 54 8.87 -8.45 -16.95
N ASP A 55 8.15 -7.50 -16.39
CA ASP A 55 6.81 -7.09 -16.80
C ASP A 55 6.86 -5.67 -17.39
N ASP A 56 7.25 -5.59 -18.66
CA ASP A 56 7.32 -4.32 -19.41
C ASP A 56 5.96 -3.59 -19.42
N ASP A 57 4.84 -4.32 -19.31
CA ASP A 57 3.50 -3.73 -19.30
C ASP A 57 3.22 -3.06 -17.95
N MET A 58 3.62 -3.68 -16.84
CA MET A 58 3.55 -3.06 -15.51
C MET A 58 4.45 -1.81 -15.43
N GLN A 59 5.64 -1.86 -16.00
CA GLN A 59 6.54 -0.70 -16.03
C GLN A 59 5.95 0.47 -16.83
N ARG A 60 5.37 0.20 -18.01
CA ARG A 60 4.66 1.22 -18.79
C ARG A 60 3.44 1.80 -18.06
N LEU A 61 2.69 0.96 -17.33
CA LEU A 61 1.56 1.40 -16.52
C LEU A 61 2.01 2.35 -15.39
N MET A 62 3.10 2.03 -14.70
CA MET A 62 3.65 2.87 -13.63
C MET A 62 4.14 4.22 -14.16
N ASP A 63 4.86 4.23 -15.29
CA ASP A 63 5.32 5.46 -15.94
C ASP A 63 4.14 6.36 -16.36
N GLN A 64 3.07 5.77 -16.92
CA GLN A 64 1.83 6.48 -17.25
C GLN A 64 1.17 7.04 -15.99
N ALA A 65 1.01 6.23 -14.94
CA ALA A 65 0.39 6.65 -13.69
C ALA A 65 1.16 7.82 -13.03
N VAL A 66 2.49 7.81 -13.06
CA VAL A 66 3.31 8.92 -12.55
C VAL A 66 3.09 10.18 -13.39
N SER A 67 3.00 10.05 -14.73
CA SER A 67 2.77 11.20 -15.61
C SER A 67 1.39 11.85 -15.48
N GLU A 68 0.40 11.12 -14.96
CA GLU A 68 -0.96 11.60 -14.74
C GLU A 68 -1.17 12.27 -13.37
N VAL A 69 -0.22 12.13 -12.45
CA VAL A 69 -0.27 12.78 -11.13
C VAL A 69 0.38 14.16 -11.22
N ASP A 70 -0.42 15.18 -11.54
CA ASP A 70 0.00 16.57 -11.40
C ASP A 70 0.11 16.98 -9.91
N GLY A 71 1.22 17.64 -9.53
CA GLY A 71 1.41 18.27 -8.22
C GLY A 71 2.08 17.42 -7.13
N TRP A 72 2.84 16.39 -7.49
CA TRP A 72 3.67 15.65 -6.52
C TRP A 72 4.99 16.39 -6.25
N ASP A 73 5.01 17.23 -5.21
CA ASP A 73 6.24 17.80 -4.66
C ASP A 73 6.87 16.77 -3.69
N ALA A 74 8.10 16.35 -4.01
CA ALA A 74 8.89 15.38 -3.24
C ALA A 74 9.38 15.94 -1.89
#